data_AF-A0A9P7FRR0-F1
#
_entry.id   AF-A0A9P7FRR0-F1
#
_cell.length_a   1.000
_cell.length_b   1.000
_cell.length_c   1.000
_cell.angle_alpha   90.00
_cell.angle_beta   90.00
_cell.angle_gamma   90.00
#
_symmetry.space_group_name_H-M   'P 1'
#
loop_
_entity.id
_entity.type
_entity.pdbx_description
1 polymer ?
#
loop_
_entity_poly.entity_id
_entity_poly.type
_entity_poly.pdbx_seq_one_letter_code
_entity_poly.pdbx_strand_id
1 'polypeptide(L)'
;MMDARPILPQGWHFATSCFLPQGYGYIRPFTRIDHPVRYFIIDFDNSVRFRPGESPIVKGLGGRDNDPPELRTTHIPFDHYKLDVFTVGNVIYKEIRQ
;
A
#
# COMPACT_ATOMS: atom_id res chain seq x y z
N MET A 1 0.58 0.20 5.11
CA MET A 1 0.42 1.29 6.11
C MET A 1 1.77 1.58 6.78
N MET A 2 1.94 2.71 7.44
CA MET A 2 3.16 3.02 8.20
C MET A 2 2.85 3.73 9.52
N ASP A 3 3.76 3.64 10.48
CA ASP A 3 3.79 4.53 11.65
C ASP A 3 4.36 5.89 11.25
N ALA A 4 3.48 6.89 11.16
CA ALA A 4 3.86 8.23 10.71
C ALA A 4 4.40 9.14 11.82
N ARG A 5 4.39 8.72 13.10
CA ARG A 5 4.84 9.57 14.22
C ARG A 5 6.27 10.13 14.05
N PRO A 6 7.26 9.37 13.51
CA PRO A 6 8.61 9.91 13.31
C PRO A 6 8.68 11.07 12.31
N ILE A 7 7.80 11.09 11.30
CA ILE A 7 7.79 12.11 10.23
C ILE A 7 6.71 13.18 10.42
N LEU A 8 5.72 12.93 11.28
CA LEU A 8 4.63 13.85 11.62
C LEU A 8 4.55 14.02 13.15
N PRO A 9 5.55 14.62 13.79
CA PRO A 9 5.58 14.73 15.25
C PRO A 9 4.47 15.62 15.83
N GLN A 10 3.92 16.56 15.04
CA GLN A 10 2.76 17.36 15.42
C GLN A 10 1.42 16.66 15.18
N GLY A 11 1.43 15.42 14.65
CA GLY A 11 0.24 14.67 14.28
C GLY A 11 -0.35 15.09 12.94
N TRP A 12 -1.55 14.56 12.66
CA TRP A 12 -2.31 14.80 11.43
C TRP A 12 -3.81 14.78 11.72
N HIS A 13 -4.60 15.45 10.90
CA HIS A 13 -6.05 15.36 10.97
C HIS A 13 -6.54 13.97 10.50
N PHE A 14 -7.54 13.42 11.19
CA PHE A 14 -8.00 12.05 10.96
C PHE A 14 -8.66 11.83 9.58
N ALA A 15 -9.33 12.86 9.04
CA ALA A 15 -10.04 12.77 7.76
C ALA A 15 -9.32 13.46 6.60
N THR A 16 -8.37 14.36 6.89
CA THR A 16 -7.69 15.18 5.88
C THR A 16 -6.19 15.19 6.16
N SER A 17 -5.50 14.17 5.66
CA SER A 17 -4.09 13.90 5.98
C SER A 17 -3.11 15.02 5.61
N CYS A 18 -3.53 16.03 4.86
CA CYS A 18 -2.73 17.22 4.54
C CYS A 18 -2.79 18.34 5.61
N PHE A 19 -3.63 18.21 6.64
CA PHE A 19 -3.81 19.22 7.70
C PHE A 19 -3.35 18.73 9.08
N LEU A 20 -2.96 19.69 9.92
CA LEU A 20 -2.67 19.46 11.35
C LEU A 20 -3.90 18.93 12.09
N PRO A 21 -3.77 18.29 13.27
CA PRO A 21 -4.86 17.62 13.99
C PRO A 21 -6.14 18.44 14.19
N GLN A 22 -6.00 19.76 14.30
CA GLN A 22 -7.10 20.72 14.47
C GLN A 22 -7.84 21.08 13.17
N GLY A 23 -7.44 20.52 12.03
CA GLY A 23 -8.12 20.68 10.73
C GLY A 23 -7.76 21.95 9.97
N TYR A 24 -6.84 22.77 10.49
CA TYR A 24 -6.32 23.96 9.82
C TYR A 24 -4.79 24.00 9.84
N GLY A 25 -4.20 24.59 8.81
CA GLY A 25 -2.75 24.63 8.60
C GLY A 25 -2.20 23.34 7.99
N TYR A 26 -1.35 23.47 6.97
CA TYR A 26 -0.77 22.33 6.27
C TYR A 26 0.30 21.64 7.10
N ILE A 27 0.34 20.30 7.04
CA ILE A 27 1.47 19.54 7.58
C ILE A 27 2.73 19.76 6.74
N ARG A 28 3.89 19.66 7.40
CA ARG A 28 5.21 19.63 6.75
C ARG A 28 5.95 18.39 7.23
N PRO A 29 5.83 17.26 6.51
CA PRO A 29 6.46 16.01 6.93
C PRO A 29 7.98 16.13 6.95
N PHE A 30 8.63 15.47 7.90
CA PHE A 30 10.06 15.23 7.81
C PHE A 30 10.38 14.17 6.75
N THR A 31 11.63 14.17 6.29
CA THR A 31 12.13 13.22 5.30
C THR A 31 12.20 11.82 5.93
N ARG A 32 11.83 10.79 5.17
CA ARG A 32 11.89 9.39 5.67
C ARG A 32 13.32 8.86 5.81
N ILE A 33 14.28 9.48 5.11
CA ILE A 33 15.70 9.09 5.17
C ILE A 33 16.34 9.45 6.52
N ASP A 34 15.97 10.62 7.08
CA ASP A 34 16.49 11.10 8.36
C ASP A 34 15.60 10.68 9.54
N HIS A 35 14.34 10.31 9.26
CA HIS A 35 13.36 9.88 10.25
C HIS A 35 12.74 8.52 9.86
N PRO A 36 13.42 7.40 10.15
CA PRO A 36 12.96 6.07 9.77
C PRO A 36 11.57 5.76 10.32
N VAL A 37 10.70 5.23 9.46
CA VAL A 37 9.34 4.81 9.81
C VAL A 37 9.21 3.28 9.78
N ARG A 38 8.28 2.75 10.56
CA ARG A 38 7.91 1.32 10.52
C ARG A 38 6.76 1.11 9.55
N TYR A 39 6.91 0.18 8.61
CA TYR A 39 5.85 -0.22 7.70
C TYR A 39 5.13 -1.48 8.20
N PHE A 40 3.84 -1.56 7.89
CA PHE A 40 2.98 -2.69 8.21
C PHE A 40 2.21 -3.13 6.96
N ILE A 41 2.22 -4.44 6.71
CA ILE A 41 1.30 -5.11 5.78
C ILE A 41 0.02 -5.37 6.57
N ILE A 42 -1.09 -4.87 6.06
CA ILE A 42 -2.42 -4.91 6.69
C ILE A 42 -3.46 -5.24 5.62
N ASP A 43 -4.72 -5.37 6.05
CA ASP A 43 -5.87 -5.53 5.15
C ASP A 43 -5.78 -6.80 4.29
N PHE A 44 -5.94 -7.94 4.97
CA PHE A 44 -5.80 -9.28 4.38
C PHE A 44 -7.12 -9.82 3.80
N ASP A 45 -8.16 -8.99 3.68
CA ASP A 45 -9.50 -9.42 3.27
C ASP A 45 -9.51 -10.02 1.84
N ASN A 46 -8.57 -9.58 0.99
CA ASN A 46 -8.37 -10.10 -0.37
C ASN A 46 -7.20 -11.10 -0.48
N SER A 47 -6.58 -11.50 0.63
CA SER A 47 -5.47 -12.46 0.59
C SER A 47 -5.96 -13.89 0.36
N VAL A 48 -5.22 -14.64 -0.46
CA VAL A 48 -5.48 -16.06 -0.73
C VAL A 48 -4.36 -16.88 -0.12
N ARG A 49 -4.74 -17.95 0.62
CA ARG A 49 -3.78 -18.90 1.18
C ARG A 49 -3.65 -20.11 0.28
N PHE A 50 -2.49 -20.27 -0.34
CA PHE A 50 -2.12 -21.48 -1.09
C PHE A 50 -1.49 -22.52 -0.16
N ARG A 51 -1.91 -23.79 -0.28
CA ARG A 51 -1.25 -24.93 0.35
C ARG A 51 0.04 -25.28 -0.39
N PRO A 52 0.99 -25.99 0.26
CA PRO A 52 2.18 -26.47 -0.43
C PRO A 52 1.81 -27.27 -1.69
N GLY A 53 2.33 -26.86 -2.85
CA GLY A 53 2.06 -27.47 -4.15
C GLY A 53 0.80 -26.97 -4.87
N GLU A 54 -0.02 -26.11 -4.26
CA GLU A 54 -1.12 -25.46 -4.99
C GLU A 54 -0.60 -24.40 -5.96
N SER A 55 -1.27 -24.29 -7.11
CA SER A 55 -0.95 -23.29 -8.12
C SER A 55 -1.32 -21.89 -7.63
N PRO A 56 -0.43 -20.88 -7.73
CA PRO A 56 -0.77 -19.49 -7.46
C PRO A 56 -1.58 -18.84 -8.60
N ILE A 57 -1.83 -19.58 -9.70
CA ILE A 57 -2.56 -19.09 -10.86
C ILE A 57 -4.05 -19.36 -10.64
N VAL A 58 -4.77 -18.39 -10.09
CA VAL A 58 -6.21 -18.46 -9.81
C VAL A 58 -6.91 -17.18 -10.23
N LYS A 59 -8.25 -17.22 -10.35
CA LYS A 59 -9.03 -16.00 -10.54
C LYS A 59 -8.96 -15.16 -9.26
N GLY A 60 -8.68 -13.88 -9.40
CA GLY A 60 -8.58 -12.94 -8.30
C GLY A 60 -9.24 -11.61 -8.61
N LEU A 61 -9.48 -10.84 -7.56
CA LEU A 61 -9.83 -9.43 -7.66
C LEU A 61 -8.59 -8.58 -7.33
N GLY A 62 -8.59 -7.35 -7.83
CA GLY A 62 -7.60 -6.36 -7.44
C GLY A 62 -7.82 -5.87 -6.02
N GLY A 63 -6.77 -5.27 -5.46
CA GLY A 63 -6.87 -4.49 -4.23
C GLY A 63 -7.11 -3.01 -4.52
N ARG A 64 -6.47 -2.15 -3.72
CA ARG A 64 -6.49 -0.70 -3.92
C ARG A 64 -5.74 -0.26 -5.18
N ASP A 65 -4.74 -1.04 -5.60
CA ASP A 65 -3.98 -0.80 -6.83
C ASP A 65 -4.61 -1.58 -8.00
N ASN A 66 -5.14 -0.85 -8.99
CA ASN A 66 -5.80 -1.42 -10.17
C ASN A 66 -4.94 -1.31 -11.44
N ASP A 67 -3.69 -0.88 -11.30
CA ASP A 67 -2.74 -0.77 -12.42
C ASP A 67 -2.20 -2.10 -12.96
N PRO A 68 -2.08 -3.20 -12.17
CA PRO A 68 -1.62 -4.47 -12.70
C PRO A 68 -2.41 -4.88 -13.97
N PRO A 69 -1.74 -5.14 -15.10
CA PRO A 69 -2.42 -5.37 -16.38
C PRO A 69 -3.34 -6.59 -16.37
N GLU A 70 -3.04 -7.61 -15.57
CA GLU A 70 -3.85 -8.80 -15.36
C GLU A 70 -5.25 -8.50 -14.79
N LEU A 71 -5.41 -7.40 -14.04
CA LEU A 71 -6.69 -7.00 -13.46
C LEU A 71 -7.65 -6.37 -14.49
N ARG A 72 -7.15 -5.97 -15.66
CA ARG A 72 -7.97 -5.41 -16.74
C ARG A 72 -8.92 -6.44 -17.36
N THR A 73 -8.61 -7.73 -17.23
CA THR A 73 -9.41 -8.81 -17.79
C THR A 73 -9.78 -9.80 -16.69
N THR A 74 -10.84 -9.47 -15.96
CA THR A 74 -11.31 -10.16 -14.74
C THR A 74 -11.68 -11.64 -14.90
N HIS A 75 -11.66 -12.18 -16.12
CA HIS A 75 -12.03 -13.57 -16.39
C HIS A 75 -10.82 -14.50 -16.59
N ILE A 76 -9.61 -13.95 -16.72
CA ILE A 76 -8.37 -14.72 -16.94
C ILE A 76 -7.66 -14.96 -15.60
N PRO A 77 -7.39 -16.22 -15.21
CA PRO A 77 -6.53 -16.51 -14.06
C PRO A 77 -5.11 -15.97 -14.27
N PHE A 78 -4.50 -15.44 -13.22
CA PHE A 78 -3.14 -14.90 -13.25
C PHE A 78 -2.38 -15.33 -12.01
N ASP A 79 -1.07 -15.17 -12.02
CA ASP A 79 -0.18 -15.54 -10.90
C ASP A 79 -0.26 -14.49 -9.79
N HIS A 80 -0.82 -14.87 -8.63
CA HIS A 80 -1.02 -13.95 -7.51
C HIS A 80 0.31 -13.50 -6.87
N TYR A 81 1.39 -14.30 -6.97
CA TYR A 81 2.69 -13.86 -6.47
C TYR A 81 3.28 -12.74 -7.33
N LYS A 82 3.05 -12.78 -8.64
CA LYS A 82 3.48 -11.70 -9.54
C LYS A 82 2.67 -10.42 -9.35
N LEU A 83 1.37 -10.58 -9.08
CA LEU A 83 0.50 -9.46 -8.70
C LEU A 83 1.08 -8.73 -7.48
N ASP A 84 1.41 -9.46 -6.41
CA ASP A 84 1.99 -8.87 -5.19
C ASP A 84 3.30 -8.13 -5.46
N VAL A 85 4.21 -8.71 -6.26
CA VAL A 85 5.47 -8.07 -6.65
C VAL A 85 5.21 -6.75 -7.40
N PHE A 86 4.27 -6.74 -8.34
CA PHE A 86 3.91 -5.53 -9.08
C PHE A 86 3.33 -4.47 -8.14
N THR A 87 2.39 -4.84 -7.27
CA THR A 87 1.76 -3.92 -6.32
C THR A 87 2.76 -3.32 -5.34
N VAL A 88 3.70 -4.12 -4.80
CA VAL A 88 4.78 -3.60 -3.95
C VAL A 88 5.69 -2.64 -4.72
N GLY A 89 6.06 -2.99 -5.97
CA GLY A 89 6.83 -2.10 -6.84
C GLY A 89 6.13 -0.76 -7.06
N ASN A 90 4.82 -0.77 -7.27
CA ASN A 90 4.00 0.43 -7.41
C ASN A 90 3.94 1.27 -6.13
N VAL A 91 3.83 0.65 -4.95
CA VAL A 91 3.91 1.38 -3.68
C VAL A 91 5.24 2.12 -3.57
N ILE A 92 6.35 1.46 -3.93
CA ILE A 92 7.67 2.11 -3.91
C ILE A 92 7.71 3.27 -4.92
N TYR A 93 7.25 3.05 -6.15
CA TYR A 93 7.30 4.04 -7.22
C TYR A 93 6.42 5.27 -6.97
N LYS A 94 5.19 5.08 -6.46
CA LYS A 94 4.20 6.15 -6.32
C LYS A 94 4.23 6.85 -4.96
N GLU A 95 4.52 6.11 -3.88
CA GLU A 95 4.30 6.58 -2.50
C GLU A 95 5.59 6.73 -1.66
N ILE A 96 6.71 6.16 -2.13
CA ILE A 96 7.98 6.15 -1.40
C ILE A 96 9.06 6.93 -2.15
N ARG A 97 9.15 6.78 -3.48
CA ARG A 97 10.09 7.53 -4.30
C ARG A 97 9.72 9.01 -4.26
N GLN A 98 10.50 9.77 -3.49
CA GLN A 98 10.52 11.23 -3.44
C GLN A 98 11.88 11.70 -3.94
#